data_AF-A0A0D7AN02-F1
#
_entry.id   AF-A0A0D7AN02-F1
#
_cell.length_a   1.000
_cell.length_b   1.000
_cell.length_c   1.000
_cell.angle_alpha   90.00
_cell.angle_beta   90.00
_cell.angle_gamma   90.00
#
_symmetry.space_group_name_H-M   'P 1'
#
loop_
_entity.id
_entity.type
_entity.pdbx_description
1 polymer ?
#
loop_
_entity_poly.entity_id
_entity_poly.type
_entity_poly.pdbx_seq_one_letter_code
_entity_poly.pdbx_strand_id
1 'polypeptide(L)'
;ARPDKYCHPPETESRVVMLLWRWKIWLEGTLIFGMLEPWEKVLISAFFGILLTLVFTATFKYLPRELIALHRRVVYYLYGE
;
A
#
# COMPACT_ATOMS: atom_id res chain seq x y z
N ALA A 1 15.15 22.35 -20.05
CA ALA A 1 15.46 21.43 -18.94
C ALA A 1 16.15 20.21 -19.50
N ARG A 2 17.27 19.73 -18.94
CA ARG A 2 17.84 18.43 -19.35
C ARG A 2 16.87 17.32 -18.92
N PRO A 3 16.64 16.28 -19.73
CA PRO A 3 15.79 15.17 -19.31
C PRO A 3 16.44 14.43 -18.12
N ASP A 4 15.66 14.18 -17.08
CA ASP A 4 16.14 13.49 -15.88
C ASP A 4 16.46 12.03 -16.19
N LYS A 5 17.73 11.64 -15.96
CA LYS A 5 18.21 10.28 -16.23
C LYS A 5 17.48 9.18 -15.45
N TYR A 6 16.73 9.55 -14.42
CA TYR A 6 16.04 8.65 -13.50
C TYR A 6 14.76 8.02 -14.06
N CYS A 7 14.24 8.55 -15.18
CA CYS A 7 13.03 8.05 -15.83
C CYS A 7 13.31 7.02 -16.94
N HIS A 8 14.57 6.69 -17.22
CA HIS A 8 14.89 5.67 -18.22
C HIS A 8 14.68 4.25 -17.66
N PRO A 9 14.21 3.30 -18.49
CA PRO A 9 14.19 1.91 -18.11
C PRO A 9 15.62 1.40 -17.85
N PRO A 10 15.80 0.48 -16.89
CA PRO A 10 17.10 -0.13 -16.62
C PRO A 10 17.56 -0.95 -17.83
N GLU A 11 18.83 -0.86 -18.20
CA GLU A 11 19.44 -1.54 -19.35
C GLU A 11 19.71 -3.04 -19.11
N THR A 12 19.15 -3.60 -18.03
CA THR A 12 19.43 -4.98 -17.59
C THR A 12 18.33 -5.95 -18.03
N GLU A 13 18.71 -7.15 -18.46
CA GLU A 13 17.81 -8.25 -18.90
C GLU A 13 16.96 -8.87 -17.77
N SER A 14 17.23 -8.50 -16.51
CA SER A 14 16.56 -9.05 -15.34
C SER A 14 15.08 -8.63 -15.25
N ARG A 15 14.17 -9.58 -15.42
CA ARG A 15 12.71 -9.36 -15.34
C ARG A 15 12.26 -8.72 -14.02
N VAL A 16 12.90 -9.06 -12.91
CA VAL A 16 12.60 -8.48 -11.58
C VAL A 16 12.92 -6.99 -11.53
N VAL A 17 14.07 -6.59 -12.07
CA VAL A 17 14.51 -5.19 -12.09
C VAL A 17 13.56 -4.35 -12.96
N MET A 18 13.12 -4.90 -14.09
CA MET A 18 12.11 -4.28 -14.94
C MET A 18 10.75 -4.12 -14.23
N LEU A 19 10.33 -5.13 -13.46
CA LEU A 19 9.10 -5.09 -12.66
C LEU A 19 9.16 -4.02 -11.57
N LEU A 20 10.28 -3.95 -10.83
CA LEU A 20 10.50 -2.93 -9.80
C LEU A 20 10.54 -1.52 -10.40
N TRP A 21 11.16 -1.35 -11.57
CA TRP A 21 11.15 -0.07 -12.28
C TRP A 21 9.72 0.34 -12.67
N ARG A 22 8.92 -0.58 -13.22
CA ARG A 22 7.52 -0.31 -13.55
C ARG A 22 6.71 0.09 -12.32
N TRP A 23 6.90 -0.61 -11.20
CA TRP A 23 6.25 -0.28 -9.93
C TRP A 23 6.67 1.10 -9.42
N LYS A 24 7.97 1.41 -9.48
CA LYS A 24 8.49 2.73 -9.12
C LYS A 24 7.84 3.84 -9.95
N ILE A 25 7.82 3.72 -11.27
CA ILE A 25 7.22 4.73 -12.17
C ILE A 25 5.72 4.86 -11.92
N TRP A 26 5.03 3.74 -11.69
CA TRP A 26 3.60 3.75 -11.36
C TRP A 26 3.33 4.46 -10.03
N LEU A 27 4.13 4.21 -9.00
CA LEU A 27 4.03 4.92 -7.71
C LEU A 27 4.37 6.41 -7.85
N GLU A 28 5.41 6.75 -8.60
CA GLU A 28 5.79 8.16 -8.87
C GLU A 28 4.69 8.92 -9.61
N GLY A 29 3.99 8.26 -10.54
CA GLY A 29 2.89 8.85 -11.30
C GLY A 29 1.58 8.94 -10.51
N THR A 30 1.19 7.88 -9.81
CA THR A 30 -0.09 7.84 -9.06
C THR A 30 -0.08 8.69 -7.81
N LEU A 31 1.07 8.81 -7.12
CA LEU A 31 1.20 9.59 -5.90
C LEU A 31 1.92 10.92 -6.13
N ILE A 32 2.20 11.27 -7.39
CA ILE A 32 2.83 12.54 -7.82
C ILE A 32 4.18 12.77 -7.11
N PHE A 33 4.84 11.70 -6.63
CA PHE A 33 6.12 11.81 -5.93
C PHE A 33 7.21 12.46 -6.78
N GLY A 34 7.05 12.55 -8.10
CA GLY A 34 7.99 13.25 -8.98
C GLY A 34 8.15 14.74 -8.65
N MET A 35 7.11 15.42 -8.18
CA MET A 35 7.13 16.88 -7.97
C MET A 35 7.46 17.30 -6.53
N LEU A 36 7.37 16.37 -5.58
CA LEU A 36 7.57 16.67 -4.17
C LEU A 36 9.06 16.89 -3.84
N GLU A 37 9.30 17.70 -2.81
CA GLU A 37 10.64 17.84 -2.25
C GLU A 37 11.07 16.55 -1.52
N PRO A 38 12.39 16.28 -1.40
CA PRO A 38 12.87 15.04 -0.79
C PRO A 38 12.34 14.79 0.62
N TRP A 39 12.15 15.84 1.43
CA TRP A 39 11.65 15.72 2.79
C TRP A 39 10.14 15.40 2.83
N GLU A 40 9.34 15.98 1.93
CA GLU A 40 7.90 15.72 1.83
C GLU A 40 7.62 14.26 1.46
N LYS A 41 8.43 13.70 0.55
CA LYS A 41 8.34 12.27 0.19
C LYS A 41 8.56 11.37 1.40
N VAL A 42 9.52 11.70 2.26
CA VAL A 42 9.81 10.93 3.48
C VAL A 42 8.64 11.01 4.44
N LEU A 43 8.04 12.19 4.64
CA LEU A 43 6.89 12.34 5.52
C LEU A 43 5.67 11.59 5.00
N ILE A 44 5.29 11.77 3.73
CA ILE A 44 4.10 11.13 3.16
C ILE A 44 4.26 9.62 3.15
N SER A 45 5.44 9.10 2.80
CA SER A 45 5.71 7.66 2.85
C SER A 45 5.65 7.11 4.28
N ALA A 46 6.14 7.85 5.28
CA ALA A 46 6.01 7.48 6.68
C ALA A 46 4.54 7.47 7.15
N PHE A 47 3.76 8.49 6.82
CA PHE A 47 2.32 8.55 7.13
C PHE A 47 1.57 7.39 6.48
N PHE A 48 1.80 7.12 5.20
CA PHE A 48 1.21 5.97 4.51
C PHE A 48 1.63 4.65 5.14
N GLY A 49 2.89 4.50 5.55
CA GLY A 49 3.38 3.32 6.25
C GLY A 49 2.66 3.09 7.58
N ILE A 50 2.47 4.14 8.38
CA ILE A 50 1.73 4.08 9.65
C ILE A 50 0.26 3.70 9.39
N LEU A 51 -0.40 4.35 8.42
CA LEU A 51 -1.78 4.03 8.06
C LEU A 51 -1.92 2.58 7.57
N LEU A 52 -1.04 2.13 6.69
CA LEU A 52 -1.05 0.76 6.17
C LEU A 52 -0.83 -0.26 7.28
N THR A 53 0.11 -0.03 8.20
CA THR A 53 0.33 -0.92 9.34
C THR A 53 -0.88 -0.96 10.28
N LEU A 54 -1.54 0.18 10.50
CA LEU A 54 -2.76 0.25 11.29
C LEU A 54 -3.94 -0.47 10.61
N VAL A 55 -4.11 -0.30 9.30
CA VAL A 55 -5.12 -1.02 8.51
C VAL A 55 -4.83 -2.52 8.48
N PHE A 56 -3.56 -2.90 8.33
CA PHE A 56 -3.16 -4.30 8.32
C PHE A 56 -3.40 -4.96 9.67
N THR A 57 -3.02 -4.30 10.77
CA THR A 57 -3.31 -4.80 12.13
C THR A 57 -4.81 -4.85 12.40
N ALA A 58 -5.60 -3.85 11.99
CA ALA A 58 -7.06 -3.89 12.09
C ALA A 58 -7.65 -5.08 11.31
N THR A 59 -7.22 -5.29 10.07
CA THR A 59 -7.75 -6.35 9.20
C THR A 59 -7.34 -7.74 9.67
N PHE A 60 -6.08 -7.97 10.03
CA PHE A 60 -5.60 -9.32 10.38
C PHE A 60 -5.83 -9.68 11.84
N LYS A 61 -5.87 -8.72 12.76
CA LYS A 61 -6.00 -8.98 14.20
C LYS A 61 -7.40 -8.70 14.75
N TYR A 62 -8.02 -7.60 14.34
CA TYR A 62 -9.31 -7.18 14.88
C TYR A 62 -10.49 -7.76 14.10
N LEU A 63 -10.45 -7.71 12.76
CA LEU A 63 -11.54 -8.17 11.91
C LEU A 63 -11.95 -9.64 12.13
N PRO A 64 -11.06 -10.63 12.22
CA PRO A 64 -11.48 -12.02 12.45
C PRO A 64 -12.11 -12.22 13.84
N ARG A 65 -11.64 -11.48 14.85
CA ARG A 65 -12.21 -11.53 16.21
C ARG A 65 -13.65 -11.02 16.20
N GLU A 66 -13.90 -9.89 15.56
CA GLU A 66 -15.24 -9.30 15.45
C GLU A 66 -16.16 -10.18 14.59
N LEU A 67 -15.64 -10.79 13.51
CA LEU A 67 -16.42 -11.69 12.66
C LEU A 67 -16.99 -12.88 13.44
N ILE A 68 -16.18 -13.49 14.32
CA ILE A 68 -16.61 -14.64 15.14
C ILE A 68 -17.69 -14.21 16.14
N ALA A 69 -17.52 -13.04 16.77
CA ALA A 69 -18.50 -12.50 17.71
C ALA A 69 -19.83 -12.16 17.02
N LEU A 70 -19.77 -11.53 15.84
CA LEU A 70 -20.94 -11.24 15.02
C LEU A 70 -21.61 -12.52 14.55
N HIS A 71 -20.84 -13.53 14.12
CA HIS A 71 -21.41 -14.79 13.66
C HIS A 71 -22.26 -15.46 14.75
N ARG A 72 -21.78 -15.51 16.01
CA ARG A 72 -22.55 -16.06 17.13
C ARG A 72 -23.87 -15.32 17.34
N ARG A 73 -23.84 -13.98 17.28
CA ARG A 73 -25.05 -13.15 17.43
C ARG A 73 -26.02 -13.34 16.26
N VAL A 74 -25.50 -13.41 15.04
CA VAL A 74 -26.30 -13.59 13.83
C VAL A 74 -26.99 -14.97 13.84
N VAL A 75 -26.31 -16.01 14.28
CA VAL A 75 -26.91 -17.35 14.45
C VAL A 75 -28.06 -17.29 15.47
N TYR A 76 -27.83 -16.66 16.63
CA TYR A 76 -28.88 -16.49 17.64
C TYR A 76 -30.10 -15.73 17.10
N TYR A 77 -29.90 -14.62 16.39
CA TYR A 77 -31.02 -13.83 15.85
C TYR A 77 -31.74 -14.47 14.66
N LEU A 78 -31.04 -15.25 13.82
CA LEU A 78 -31.63 -15.87 12.63
C LEU A 78 -32.28 -17.23 12.93
N TYR A 79 -31.64 -18.04 13.76
CA TYR A 79 -32.09 -19.42 14.03
C TYR A 79 -32.79 -19.57 15.38
N GLY A 80 -32.70 -18.59 16.29
CA GLY A 80 -33.44 -18.60 17.56
C GLY A 80 -32.88 -19.54 18.64
N GLU A 81 -31.70 -20.14 18.41
CA GLU A 81 -30.92 -20.94 19.37
C GLU A 81 -29.84 -20.08 20.05
#